data_AF-A0A9N8L4P4-F1
#
_entry.id   AF-A0A9N8L4P4-F1
#
_cell.length_a   1.000
_cell.length_b   1.000
_cell.length_c   1.000
_cell.angle_alpha   90.00
_cell.angle_beta   90.00
_cell.angle_gamma   90.00
#
_symmetry.space_group_name_H-M   'P 1'
#
loop_
_entity.id
_entity.type
_entity.pdbx_description
1 polymer ?
#
loop_
_entity_poly.entity_id
_entity_poly.type
_entity_poly.pdbx_seq_one_letter_code
_entity_poly.pdbx_strand_id
1 'polypeptide(L)'
;MACSKEKEVLFNVLDLYRDMPYLWLKSHKDYSNQPLRTEGFRVLLEIYKTFDEKATVKTIKNKLMNMRTNANARFANELAAVFSRV
;
A
#
# COMPACT_ATOMS: atom_id res chain seq x y z
N MET A 1 -7.62 21.25 10.03
CA MET A 1 -7.22 20.85 8.66
C MET A 1 -6.18 19.75 8.75
N ALA A 2 -6.50 18.50 8.41
CA ALA A 2 -5.48 17.46 8.24
C ALA A 2 -4.72 17.75 6.94
N CYS A 3 -3.40 17.95 7.05
CA CYS A 3 -2.47 18.37 6.01
C CYS A 3 -2.69 17.59 4.69
N SER A 4 -3.03 18.28 3.60
CA SER A 4 -3.30 17.65 2.28
C SER A 4 -2.14 16.79 1.78
N LYS A 5 -0.90 17.17 2.11
CA LYS A 5 0.32 16.47 1.70
C LYS A 5 0.43 15.06 2.27
N GLU A 6 -0.02 14.85 3.52
CA GLU A 6 -0.02 13.51 4.13
C GLU A 6 -0.88 12.55 3.32
N LYS A 7 -2.07 13.01 2.95
CA LYS A 7 -3.06 12.21 2.22
C LYS A 7 -2.58 11.89 0.80
N GLU A 8 -2.02 12.86 0.09
CA GLU A 8 -1.47 12.67 -1.26
C GLU A 8 -0.35 11.62 -1.28
N VAL A 9 0.60 11.72 -0.36
CA VAL A 9 1.68 10.73 -0.24
C VAL A 9 1.12 9.35 0.11
N LEU A 10 0.12 9.29 0.99
CA LEU A 10 -0.58 8.05 1.32
C LEU A 10 -1.31 7.44 0.13
N PHE A 11 -1.98 8.24 -0.70
CA PHE A 11 -2.63 7.76 -1.92
C PHE A 11 -1.60 7.18 -2.90
N ASN A 12 -0.47 7.87 -3.12
CA ASN A 12 0.61 7.35 -3.97
C ASN A 12 1.18 6.01 -3.44
N VAL A 13 1.37 5.89 -2.13
CA VAL A 13 1.82 4.63 -1.50
C VAL A 13 0.77 3.53 -1.68
N LEU A 14 -0.52 3.85 -1.62
CA LEU A 14 -1.60 2.90 -1.83
C LEU A 14 -1.70 2.43 -3.29
N ASP A 15 -1.55 3.35 -4.26
CA ASP A 15 -1.53 3.00 -5.68
C ASP A 15 -0.36 2.07 -6.01
N LEU A 16 0.84 2.35 -5.50
CA LEU A 16 1.98 1.45 -5.67
C LEU A 16 1.80 0.11 -4.97
N TYR A 17 1.20 0.11 -3.78
CA TYR A 17 0.89 -1.12 -3.07
C TYR A 17 -0.13 -1.97 -3.86
N ARG A 18 -1.05 -1.34 -4.58
CA ARG A 18 -2.00 -2.00 -5.49
C ARG A 18 -1.29 -2.62 -6.69
N ASP A 19 -0.38 -1.88 -7.32
CA ASP A 19 0.39 -2.33 -8.49
C ASP A 19 1.39 -3.46 -8.17
N MET A 20 1.59 -3.76 -6.89
CA MET A 20 2.45 -4.85 -6.40
C MET A 20 1.61 -6.01 -5.83
N PRO A 21 0.92 -6.81 -6.66
CA PRO A 21 0.08 -7.92 -6.19
C PRO A 21 0.86 -8.97 -5.41
N TYR A 22 2.17 -9.12 -5.64
CA TYR A 22 3.04 -10.01 -4.86
C TYR A 22 3.18 -9.63 -3.36
N LEU A 23 2.79 -8.41 -2.96
CA LEU A 23 2.83 -7.97 -1.56
C LEU A 23 1.60 -8.38 -0.75
N TRP A 24 0.44 -8.57 -1.41
CA TRP A 24 -0.84 -8.76 -0.73
C TRP A 24 -1.63 -9.97 -1.23
N LEU A 25 -1.44 -10.35 -2.50
CA LEU A 25 -2.13 -11.46 -3.14
C LEU A 25 -1.40 -12.77 -2.86
N LYS A 26 -1.97 -13.61 -1.98
CA LYS A 26 -1.41 -14.93 -1.66
C LYS A 26 -1.35 -15.89 -2.85
N SER A 27 -2.19 -15.66 -3.86
CA SER A 27 -2.25 -16.45 -5.10
C SER A 27 -1.13 -16.11 -6.10
N HIS A 28 -0.41 -15.00 -5.88
CA HIS A 28 0.66 -14.60 -6.80
C HIS A 28 1.86 -15.53 -6.66
N LYS A 29 2.46 -15.94 -7.79
CA LYS A 29 3.64 -16.83 -7.80
C LYS A 29 4.80 -16.25 -6.98
N ASP A 30 5.00 -14.94 -7.07
CA ASP A 30 6.04 -14.22 -6.33
C ASP A 30 5.65 -13.84 -4.89
N TYR A 31 4.46 -14.22 -4.41
CA TYR A 31 4.07 -13.95 -3.01
C TYR A 31 5.02 -14.65 -2.03
N SER A 32 5.53 -15.82 -2.37
CA SER A 32 6.49 -16.55 -1.53
C SER A 32 7.91 -15.97 -1.61
N ASN A 33 8.17 -15.02 -2.52
CA ASN A 33 9.50 -14.49 -2.78
C ASN A 33 9.84 -13.38 -1.76
N GLN A 34 10.54 -13.76 -0.68
CA GLN A 34 10.92 -12.86 0.42
C GLN A 34 11.74 -11.63 0.00
N PRO A 35 12.77 -11.73 -0.87
CA PRO A 35 13.52 -10.55 -1.31
C PRO A 35 12.64 -9.57 -2.09
N LEU A 36 11.82 -10.05 -3.02
CA LEU A 36 10.89 -9.21 -3.79
C LEU A 36 9.91 -8.44 -2.90
N ARG A 37 9.38 -9.08 -1.85
CA ARG A 37 8.51 -8.39 -0.89
C ARG A 37 9.27 -7.31 -0.12
N THR A 38 10.51 -7.61 0.28
CA THR A 38 11.34 -6.65 1.02
C THR A 38 11.63 -5.41 0.17
N GLU A 39 11.96 -5.61 -1.10
CA GLU A 39 12.17 -4.51 -2.05
C GLU A 39 10.90 -3.71 -2.31
N GLY A 40 9.75 -4.36 -2.53
CA GLY A 40 8.48 -3.65 -2.68
C GLY A 40 8.14 -2.79 -1.45
N PHE A 41 8.34 -3.31 -0.23
CA PHE A 41 8.14 -2.53 0.99
C PHE A 41 9.19 -1.43 1.20
N ARG A 42 10.40 -1.57 0.65
CA ARG A 42 11.42 -0.51 0.65
C ARG A 42 11.03 0.65 -0.25
N VAL A 43 10.55 0.38 -1.46
CA VAL A 43 10.07 1.41 -2.38
C VAL A 43 8.90 2.20 -1.77
N LEU A 44 7.94 1.49 -1.16
CA LEU A 44 6.83 2.12 -0.43
C LEU A 44 7.32 2.99 0.74
N LEU A 45 8.39 2.57 1.41
CA LEU A 45 9.01 3.30 2.50
C LEU A 45 9.70 4.58 2.04
N GLU A 46 10.44 4.55 0.94
CA GLU A 46 11.14 5.73 0.42
C GLU A 46 10.16 6.87 0.10
N ILE A 47 9.02 6.53 -0.50
CA ILE A 47 7.98 7.51 -0.82
C ILE A 47 7.33 8.05 0.45
N TYR A 48 7.01 7.18 1.41
CA TYR A 48 6.42 7.64 2.67
C TYR A 48 7.41 8.46 3.52
N LYS A 49 8.71 8.19 3.43
CA LYS A 49 9.77 8.96 4.10
C LYS A 49 9.87 10.41 3.64
N THR A 50 9.36 10.74 2.45
CA THR A 50 9.24 12.14 1.99
C THR A 50 8.30 12.96 2.88
N PHE A 51 7.37 12.29 3.58
CA PHE A 51 6.45 12.91 4.51
C PHE A 51 6.87 12.69 5.97
N ASP A 52 7.31 11.47 6.33
CA ASP A 52 7.74 11.10 7.67
C ASP A 52 9.10 10.38 7.63
N GLU A 53 10.19 11.13 7.85
CA GLU A 53 11.56 10.61 7.84
C GLU A 53 11.80 9.48 8.86
N LYS A 54 11.02 9.43 9.94
CA LYS A 54 11.15 8.41 11.01
C LYS A 54 10.35 7.15 10.70
N ALA A 55 9.61 7.12 9.61
CA ALA A 55 8.82 5.96 9.23
C ALA A 55 9.72 4.74 8.98
N THR A 56 9.30 3.62 9.56
CA THR A 56 9.95 2.31 9.43
C THR A 56 9.03 1.36 8.65
N VAL A 57 9.59 0.31 8.04
CA VAL A 57 8.82 -0.70 7.29
C VAL A 57 7.70 -1.30 8.14
N LYS A 58 7.93 -1.47 9.44
CA LYS A 58 6.92 -1.92 10.42
C LYS A 58 5.76 -0.93 10.54
N THR A 59 6.03 0.37 10.55
CA THR A 59 5.02 1.43 10.63
C THR A 59 4.13 1.40 9.39
N ILE A 60 4.73 1.30 8.19
CA ILE A 60 3.97 1.21 6.94
C ILE A 60 3.18 -0.09 6.87
N LYS A 61 3.77 -1.24 7.24
CA LYS A 61 3.03 -2.50 7.32
C LYS A 61 1.84 -2.42 8.24
N ASN A 62 2.00 -1.85 9.44
CA ASN A 62 0.88 -1.66 10.37
C ASN A 62 -0.15 -0.68 9.83
N LYS A 63 0.27 0.42 9.18
CA LYS A 63 -0.63 1.41 8.58
C LYS A 63 -1.44 0.79 7.44
N LEU A 64 -0.78 0.07 6.53
CA LEU A 64 -1.41 -0.67 5.42
C LEU A 64 -2.32 -1.78 5.93
N MET A 65 -1.91 -2.53 6.96
CA MET A 65 -2.73 -3.57 7.59
C MET A 65 -3.97 -2.95 8.26
N ASN A 66 -3.79 -1.88 9.03
CA ASN A 66 -4.89 -1.18 9.70
C ASN A 66 -5.83 -0.55 8.67
N MET A 67 -5.29 0.02 7.60
CA MET A 67 -6.07 0.49 6.45
C MET A 67 -6.80 -0.64 5.76
N ARG A 68 -6.18 -1.79 5.52
CA ARG A 68 -6.83 -2.95 4.91
C ARG A 68 -7.96 -3.50 5.77
N THR A 69 -7.77 -3.55 7.09
CA THR A 69 -8.77 -4.05 8.04
C THR A 69 -9.89 -3.04 8.27
N ASN A 70 -9.60 -1.73 8.24
CA ASN A 70 -10.57 -0.66 8.44
C ASN A 70 -11.27 -0.23 7.13
N ALA A 71 -10.67 -0.53 5.97
CA ALA A 71 -11.28 -0.42 4.65
C ALA A 71 -12.24 -1.60 4.40
N ASN A 72 -13.25 -1.74 5.26
CA ASN A 72 -14.40 -2.57 4.97
C ASN A 72 -15.35 -1.80 4.01
N ALA A 73 -15.83 -2.50 2.97
CA ALA A 73 -16.89 -2.14 2.04
C ALA A 73 -16.69 -0.96 1.05
N ARG A 74 -16.08 0.16 1.43
CA ARG A 74 -16.04 1.36 0.55
C ARG A 74 -14.96 1.28 -0.54
N PHE A 75 -13.76 0.87 -0.17
CA PHE A 75 -12.63 0.74 -1.10
C PHE A 75 -12.70 -0.55 -1.95
N ALA A 76 -13.34 -1.62 -1.46
CA ALA A 76 -13.59 -2.82 -2.26
C ALA A 76 -14.51 -2.50 -3.46
N ASN A 77 -15.49 -1.60 -3.28
CA ASN A 77 -16.36 -1.12 -4.36
C ASN A 77 -15.63 -0.20 -5.36
N GLU A 78 -14.76 0.70 -4.90
CA GLU A 78 -13.95 1.53 -5.82
C GLU A 78 -12.92 0.70 -6.58
N LEU A 79 -12.29 -0.29 -5.94
CA LEU A 79 -11.42 -1.23 -6.63
C LEU A 79 -12.22 -2.07 -7.64
N ALA A 80 -13.39 -2.61 -7.28
CA ALA A 80 -14.25 -3.34 -8.22
C ALA A 80 -14.69 -2.47 -9.41
N ALA A 81 -14.98 -1.19 -9.18
CA ALA A 81 -15.35 -0.24 -10.23
C ALA A 81 -14.19 0.07 -11.19
N VAL A 82 -12.95 0.11 -10.71
CA VAL A 82 -11.76 0.30 -11.56
C VAL A 82 -11.32 -1.01 -12.23
N PHE A 83 -11.51 -2.16 -11.59
CA PHE A 83 -11.22 -3.48 -12.15
C PHE A 83 -12.27 -3.96 -13.19
N SER A 84 -13.46 -3.37 -13.25
CA SER A 84 -14.48 -3.68 -14.28
C SER A 84 -14.22 -3.01 -15.64
N ARG A 85 -13.16 -2.20 -15.77
CA ARG A 85 -12.87 -1.43 -17.00
C ARG A 85 -11.72 -1.99 -17.83
N VAL A 86 -11.23 -3.20 -17.50
CA VAL A 86 -10.27 -3.98 -18.31
C VAL A 86 -10.84 -5.38 -18.53
#